data_AF-K9U5Q6-F1
#
_entry.id   AF-K9U5Q6-F1
#
_cell.length_a   1.000
_cell.length_b   1.000
_cell.length_c   1.000
_cell.angle_alpha   90.00
_cell.angle_beta   90.00
_cell.angle_gamma   90.00
#
_symmetry.space_group_name_H-M   'P 1'
#
loop_
_entity.id
_entity.type
_entity.pdbx_description
1 polymer ?
#
loop_
_entity_poly.entity_id
_entity_poly.type
_entity_poly.pdbx_seq_one_letter_code
_entity_poly.pdbx_strand_id
1 'polypeptide(L)'
;MSNFLSGIAVILSILALGFSGFTAYQVFTLQEKIAAISSNASTGTSGTSQPETTTPVSSAASDTTATAPAATSGIQPGQFVQSAIGNKAKLELLAVKRITDPEAKTRDVVNVQMRIRRLTSEVSPSDAINVAGTKARNPDTSETYEPVDYKRSSGSVNLYFVRKNASSDAYVWLRIPEGVTAIDLFIPDTGAFKNVPISS
;
A
#
# COMPACT_ATOMS: atom_id res chain seq x y z
N MET A 1 8.49 -56.34 25.39
CA MET A 1 7.78 -55.07 25.16
C MET A 1 8.70 -54.08 24.45
N SER A 2 9.00 -54.30 23.16
CA SER A 2 10.02 -53.49 22.46
C SER A 2 9.73 -53.21 20.97
N ASN A 3 8.58 -53.65 20.44
CA ASN A 3 8.28 -53.53 19.00
C ASN A 3 7.29 -52.42 18.65
N PHE A 4 6.72 -51.71 19.64
CA PHE A 4 5.75 -50.62 19.41
C PHE A 4 6.38 -49.22 19.33
N LEU A 5 7.57 -49.02 19.92
CA LEU A 5 8.25 -47.72 19.92
C LEU A 5 9.03 -47.44 18.63
N SER A 6 9.44 -48.48 17.89
CA SER A 6 10.27 -48.32 16.68
C SER A 6 9.48 -47.84 15.46
N GLY A 7 8.18 -48.17 15.35
CA GLY A 7 7.35 -47.74 14.22
C GLY A 7 7.02 -46.25 14.21
N ILE A 8 6.87 -45.62 15.38
CA ILE A 8 6.55 -44.18 15.49
C ILE A 8 7.75 -43.29 15.11
N ALA A 9 8.98 -43.75 15.40
CA ALA A 9 10.19 -43.01 15.09
C ALA A 9 10.42 -42.87 13.57
N VAL A 10 10.11 -43.90 12.79
CA VAL A 10 10.31 -43.88 11.32
C VAL A 10 9.34 -42.92 10.62
N ILE A 11 8.10 -42.80 11.11
CA ILE A 11 7.08 -41.92 10.51
C ILE A 11 7.41 -40.44 10.76
N LEU A 12 7.96 -40.09 11.94
CA LEU A 12 8.39 -38.73 12.26
C LEU A 12 9.57 -38.25 11.40
N SER A 13 10.49 -39.14 11.01
CA SER A 13 11.62 -38.78 10.15
C SER A 13 11.22 -38.44 8.70
N ILE A 14 10.15 -39.03 8.18
CA ILE A 14 9.65 -38.77 6.82
C ILE A 14 8.91 -37.42 6.75
N LEU A 15 8.18 -37.04 7.80
CA LEU A 15 7.52 -35.73 7.86
C LEU A 15 8.52 -34.56 7.88
N ALA A 16 9.70 -34.72 8.50
CA ALA A 16 10.71 -33.68 8.60
C ALA A 16 11.45 -33.41 7.26
N LEU A 17 11.62 -34.41 6.40
CA LEU A 17 12.23 -34.24 5.07
C LEU A 17 11.28 -33.60 4.03
N GLY A 18 9.97 -33.56 4.29
CA GLY A 18 9.00 -32.97 3.36
C GLY A 18 8.97 -31.44 3.35
N PHE A 19 9.42 -30.78 4.43
CA PHE A 19 9.35 -29.32 4.57
C PHE A 19 10.57 -28.57 4.02
N SER A 20 11.68 -29.26 3.70
CA SER A 20 12.91 -28.62 3.21
C SER A 20 12.96 -28.41 1.68
N GLY A 21 12.01 -28.95 0.92
CA GLY A 21 11.99 -28.85 -0.55
C GLY A 21 11.32 -27.59 -1.14
N PHE A 22 10.56 -26.82 -0.35
CA PHE A 22 9.72 -25.73 -0.89
C PHE A 22 10.48 -24.41 -1.13
N THR A 23 11.63 -24.19 -0.48
CA THR A 23 12.35 -22.91 -0.57
C THR A 23 13.24 -22.80 -1.81
N ALA A 24 13.76 -23.91 -2.36
CA ALA A 24 14.61 -23.89 -3.54
C ALA A 24 13.85 -23.42 -4.81
N TYR A 25 12.55 -23.71 -4.90
CA TYR A 25 11.72 -23.31 -6.05
C TYR A 25 11.52 -21.79 -6.14
N GLN A 26 11.52 -21.08 -5.01
CA GLN A 26 11.36 -19.63 -4.98
C GLN A 26 12.61 -18.88 -5.46
N VAL A 27 13.82 -19.41 -5.23
CA VAL A 27 15.06 -18.74 -5.62
C VAL A 27 15.34 -18.89 -7.13
N PHE A 28 14.99 -20.02 -7.73
CA PHE A 28 15.19 -20.25 -9.18
C PHE A 28 14.28 -19.36 -10.04
N THR A 29 13.02 -19.18 -9.64
CA THR A 29 12.06 -18.30 -10.33
C THR A 29 12.41 -16.82 -10.23
N LEU A 30 13.14 -16.40 -9.18
CA LEU A 30 13.66 -15.05 -9.03
C LEU A 30 14.84 -14.76 -9.98
N GLN A 31 15.73 -15.73 -10.21
CA GLN A 31 16.86 -15.56 -11.12
C GLN A 31 16.42 -15.43 -12.59
N GLU A 32 15.42 -16.20 -13.01
CA GLU A 32 14.91 -16.15 -14.38
C GLU A 32 14.25 -14.79 -14.70
N LYS A 33 13.55 -14.20 -13.74
CA LYS A 33 13.01 -12.83 -13.85
C LYS A 33 14.10 -11.75 -13.95
N ILE A 34 15.23 -11.90 -13.27
CA ILE A 34 16.34 -10.93 -13.33
C ILE A 34 17.08 -11.05 -14.67
N ALA A 35 17.29 -12.27 -15.18
CA ALA A 35 17.92 -12.49 -16.48
C ALA A 35 17.08 -11.92 -17.64
N ALA A 36 15.75 -12.01 -17.56
CA ALA A 36 14.85 -11.40 -18.54
C ALA A 36 14.88 -9.86 -18.52
N ILE A 37 15.12 -9.24 -17.37
CA ILE A 37 15.22 -7.77 -17.25
C ILE A 37 16.59 -7.26 -17.71
N SER A 38 17.67 -8.02 -17.46
CA SER A 38 19.03 -7.64 -17.87
C SER A 38 19.26 -7.68 -19.39
N SER A 39 18.38 -8.31 -20.16
CA SER A 39 18.53 -8.50 -21.60
C SER A 39 17.92 -7.35 -22.44
N ASN A 40 17.20 -6.40 -21.83
CA ASN A 40 16.43 -5.38 -22.55
C ASN A 40 16.97 -3.94 -22.45
N ALA A 41 18.21 -3.75 -21.98
CA ALA A 41 18.81 -2.41 -21.87
C ALA A 41 20.22 -2.37 -22.49
N SER A 42 20.32 -2.46 -23.82
CA SER A 42 21.53 -2.10 -24.58
C SER A 42 21.27 -1.88 -26.07
N THR A 43 21.04 -0.62 -26.46
CA THR A 43 21.33 0.01 -27.78
C THR A 43 21.23 1.51 -27.52
N GLY A 44 22.31 2.28 -27.36
CA GLY A 44 23.26 2.72 -28.39
C GLY A 44 22.65 3.92 -29.15
N THR A 45 23.15 5.16 -29.09
CA THR A 45 24.39 5.59 -29.79
C THR A 45 24.78 7.03 -29.42
N SER A 46 26.09 7.25 -29.30
CA SER A 46 26.80 8.51 -29.02
C SER A 46 27.01 9.39 -30.28
N GLY A 47 27.18 10.71 -30.08
CA GLY A 47 27.69 11.63 -31.10
C GLY A 47 28.36 12.87 -30.48
N THR A 48 29.69 12.94 -30.61
CA THR A 48 30.65 13.99 -30.18
C THR A 48 30.69 15.11 -31.25
N SER A 49 30.77 16.43 -30.98
CA SER A 49 32.01 17.21 -30.71
C SER A 49 31.72 18.73 -30.51
N GLN A 50 32.16 19.30 -29.36
CA GLN A 50 33.04 20.47 -29.09
C GLN A 50 32.97 21.81 -29.93
N PRO A 51 33.61 22.95 -29.50
CA PRO A 51 33.22 23.98 -28.50
C PRO A 51 33.26 25.46 -29.02
N GLU A 52 32.76 26.42 -28.23
CA GLU A 52 33.17 27.86 -28.12
C GLU A 52 32.23 28.54 -27.08
N THR A 53 32.47 29.64 -26.35
CA THR A 53 33.62 30.37 -25.79
C THR A 53 33.04 31.48 -24.88
N THR A 54 33.52 31.58 -23.63
CA THR A 54 33.59 32.71 -22.65
C THR A 54 32.42 33.72 -22.44
N THR A 55 31.79 33.74 -21.24
CA THR A 55 31.98 34.65 -20.06
C THR A 55 30.81 35.67 -19.84
N PRO A 56 30.68 36.40 -18.70
CA PRO A 56 29.71 36.10 -17.64
C PRO A 56 28.78 37.29 -17.28
N VAL A 57 27.59 37.07 -16.69
CA VAL A 57 26.92 38.16 -15.94
C VAL A 57 26.19 37.62 -14.70
N SER A 58 26.43 38.37 -13.63
CA SER A 58 26.00 38.29 -12.24
C SER A 58 24.49 38.52 -12.00
N SER A 59 24.07 38.16 -10.79
CA SER A 59 22.98 38.77 -10.00
C SER A 59 21.58 38.16 -10.15
N ALA A 60 21.15 37.38 -9.16
CA ALA A 60 20.45 37.91 -7.99
C ALA A 60 19.92 36.75 -7.12
N ALA A 61 20.20 36.83 -5.83
CA ALA A 61 19.52 36.04 -4.80
C ALA A 61 18.03 36.37 -4.82
N SER A 62 17.19 35.34 -4.69
CA SER A 62 15.82 35.49 -4.22
C SER A 62 15.56 34.35 -3.25
N ASP A 63 15.83 34.65 -1.98
CA ASP A 63 15.14 34.04 -0.86
C ASP A 63 13.64 34.12 -1.15
N THR A 64 13.06 32.99 -1.54
CA THR A 64 11.63 32.79 -1.37
C THR A 64 11.50 31.59 -0.48
N THR A 65 11.45 31.86 0.82
CA THR A 65 10.91 30.97 1.83
C THR A 65 9.53 30.53 1.33
N ALA A 66 9.47 29.38 0.67
CA ALA A 66 8.23 28.72 0.34
C ALA A 66 7.63 28.23 1.65
N THR A 67 6.88 29.10 2.31
CA THR A 67 5.93 28.72 3.35
C THR A 67 4.97 27.74 2.71
N ALA A 68 5.19 26.45 2.96
CA ALA A 68 4.24 25.41 2.60
C ALA A 68 2.86 25.81 3.16
N PRO A 69 1.80 25.83 2.34
CA PRO A 69 0.46 26.04 2.87
C PRO A 69 0.16 24.88 3.81
N ALA A 70 -0.07 25.19 5.09
CA ALA A 70 -0.61 24.23 6.03
C ALA A 70 -1.94 23.70 5.48
N ALA A 71 -1.97 22.45 5.03
CA ALA A 71 -3.16 21.81 4.49
C ALA A 71 -4.15 21.52 5.64
N THR A 72 -5.01 22.48 5.96
CA THR A 72 -6.21 22.28 6.78
C THR A 72 -7.45 21.91 5.95
N SER A 73 -7.27 21.51 4.69
CA SER A 73 -8.37 21.08 3.83
C SER A 73 -8.71 19.62 4.11
N GLY A 74 -9.71 19.39 4.96
CA GLY A 74 -10.33 18.08 5.12
C GLY A 74 -10.91 17.58 3.79
N ILE A 75 -10.95 16.25 3.62
CA ILE A 75 -11.53 15.59 2.46
C ILE A 75 -13.02 15.98 2.32
N GLN A 76 -13.42 16.41 1.13
CA GLN A 76 -14.83 16.67 0.83
C GLN A 76 -15.55 15.38 0.39
N PRO A 77 -16.82 15.18 0.77
CA PRO A 77 -17.60 14.04 0.29
C PRO A 77 -17.60 13.95 -1.24
N GLY A 78 -17.39 12.75 -1.77
CA GLY A 78 -17.32 12.49 -3.20
C GLY A 78 -15.99 12.86 -3.89
N GLN A 79 -15.05 13.52 -3.20
CA GLN A 79 -13.76 13.90 -3.77
C GLN A 79 -12.89 12.69 -4.12
N PHE A 80 -12.86 11.72 -3.21
CA PHE A 80 -12.02 10.53 -3.32
C PHE A 80 -12.90 9.30 -3.35
N VAL A 81 -13.17 8.84 -4.57
CA VAL A 81 -14.06 7.71 -4.83
C VAL A 81 -13.40 6.75 -5.81
N GLN A 82 -13.44 5.46 -5.50
CA GLN A 82 -13.04 4.41 -6.42
C GLN A 82 -14.10 3.32 -6.53
N SER A 83 -14.12 2.66 -7.68
CA SER A 83 -14.83 1.39 -7.84
C SER A 83 -14.08 0.27 -7.10
N ALA A 84 -14.83 -0.70 -6.60
CA ALA A 84 -14.31 -1.85 -5.87
C ALA A 84 -14.95 -3.16 -6.36
N ILE A 85 -14.15 -4.24 -6.38
CA ILE A 85 -14.56 -5.60 -6.74
C ILE A 85 -15.32 -5.61 -8.08
N GLY A 86 -14.68 -5.13 -9.15
CA GLY A 86 -15.26 -5.14 -10.50
C GLY A 86 -16.60 -4.40 -10.61
N ASN A 87 -16.73 -3.22 -9.99
CA ASN A 87 -17.95 -2.37 -9.97
C ASN A 87 -19.12 -2.91 -9.13
N LYS A 88 -18.91 -3.94 -8.30
CA LYS A 88 -19.93 -4.41 -7.36
C LYS A 88 -20.11 -3.48 -6.15
N ALA A 89 -19.07 -2.70 -5.83
CA ALA A 89 -19.08 -1.71 -4.76
C ALA A 89 -18.39 -0.41 -5.17
N LYS A 90 -18.62 0.62 -4.35
CA LYS A 90 -17.99 1.92 -4.40
C LYS A 90 -17.30 2.15 -3.07
N LEU A 91 -16.03 2.54 -3.09
CA LEU A 91 -15.27 2.94 -1.92
C LEU A 91 -15.07 4.45 -1.96
N GLU A 92 -15.36 5.12 -0.86
CA GLU A 92 -15.18 6.56 -0.68
C GLU A 92 -14.27 6.80 0.53
N LEU A 93 -13.27 7.67 0.40
CA LEU A 93 -12.51 8.14 1.55
C LEU A 93 -13.30 9.23 2.27
N LEU A 94 -13.45 9.07 3.57
CA LEU A 94 -14.15 10.01 4.43
C LEU A 94 -13.18 10.99 5.09
N ALA A 95 -12.07 10.46 5.61
CA ALA A 95 -11.06 11.24 6.29
C ALA A 95 -9.72 10.53 6.29
N VAL A 96 -8.64 11.32 6.26
CA VAL A 96 -7.28 10.85 6.53
C VAL A 96 -6.68 11.78 7.56
N LYS A 97 -6.47 11.28 8.77
CA LYS A 97 -6.13 12.10 9.94
C LYS A 97 -4.94 11.53 10.69
N ARG A 98 -3.97 12.40 10.97
CA ARG A 98 -2.83 12.11 11.84
C ARG A 98 -3.30 12.00 13.28
N ILE A 99 -2.89 10.94 13.95
CA ILE A 99 -3.23 10.65 15.35
C ILE A 99 -1.95 10.40 16.14
N THR A 100 -2.05 10.57 17.46
CA THR A 100 -0.98 10.16 18.37
C THR A 100 -1.09 8.66 18.61
N ASP A 101 -0.01 7.93 18.37
CA ASP A 101 0.11 6.52 18.72
C ASP A 101 -0.08 6.35 20.24
N PRO A 102 -1.09 5.60 20.71
CA PRO A 102 -1.33 5.43 22.13
C PRO A 102 -0.20 4.67 22.84
N GLU A 103 0.58 3.86 22.12
CA GLU A 103 1.66 3.01 22.67
C GLU A 103 2.99 3.77 22.64
N ALA A 104 3.37 4.31 21.48
CA ALA A 104 4.66 4.99 21.29
C ALA A 104 4.65 6.48 21.66
N LYS A 105 3.47 7.10 21.84
CA LYS A 105 3.29 8.55 22.08
C LYS A 105 3.84 9.46 20.98
N THR A 106 4.06 8.91 19.79
CA THR A 106 4.53 9.60 18.58
C THR A 106 3.36 9.96 17.65
N ARG A 107 3.54 10.94 16.75
CA ARG A 107 2.51 11.34 15.74
C ARG A 107 2.77 10.73 14.36
N ASP A 108 3.39 9.57 14.33
CA ASP A 108 3.78 8.80 13.13
C ASP A 108 2.68 7.84 12.66
N VAL A 109 1.43 8.05 13.09
CA VAL A 109 0.29 7.22 12.73
C VAL A 109 -0.80 8.07 12.07
N VAL A 110 -1.38 7.53 11.00
CA VAL A 110 -2.51 8.13 10.30
C VAL A 110 -3.68 7.15 10.29
N ASN A 111 -4.83 7.61 10.75
CA ASN A 111 -6.10 6.92 10.62
C ASN A 111 -6.74 7.28 9.28
N VAL A 112 -6.97 6.27 8.45
CA VAL A 112 -7.71 6.38 7.20
C VAL A 112 -9.12 5.83 7.42
N GLN A 113 -10.12 6.68 7.23
CA GLN A 113 -11.54 6.33 7.31
C GLN A 113 -12.15 6.26 5.92
N MET A 114 -12.94 5.23 5.69
CA MET A 114 -13.56 4.98 4.39
C MET A 114 -14.97 4.42 4.54
N ARG A 115 -15.75 4.58 3.48
CA ARG A 115 -17.11 4.07 3.34
C ARG A 115 -17.19 3.16 2.13
N ILE A 116 -17.69 1.96 2.33
CA ILE A 116 -17.88 0.97 1.28
C ILE A 116 -19.38 0.81 1.06
N ARG A 117 -19.85 1.14 -0.15
CA ARG A 117 -21.26 1.02 -0.55
C ARG A 117 -21.42 -0.10 -1.56
N ARG A 118 -22.32 -1.05 -1.29
CA ARG A 118 -22.69 -2.10 -2.25
C ARG A 118 -23.60 -1.53 -3.33
N LEU A 119 -23.34 -1.83 -4.60
CA LEU A 119 -24.10 -1.31 -5.75
C LEU A 119 -25.03 -2.36 -6.38
N THR A 120 -24.65 -3.63 -6.36
CA THR A 120 -25.39 -4.72 -7.03
C THR A 120 -26.05 -5.69 -6.05
N SER A 121 -27.07 -6.43 -6.49
CA SER A 121 -27.61 -7.60 -5.79
C SER A 121 -26.73 -8.85 -5.97
N GLU A 122 -25.91 -8.90 -7.01
CA GLU A 122 -25.06 -10.05 -7.34
C GLU A 122 -23.71 -9.94 -6.62
N VAL A 123 -23.62 -10.53 -5.44
CA VAL A 123 -22.36 -10.64 -4.68
C VAL A 123 -22.13 -12.09 -4.24
N SER A 124 -20.89 -12.53 -4.34
CA SER A 124 -20.42 -13.82 -3.84
C SER A 124 -20.05 -13.71 -2.36
N PRO A 125 -20.14 -14.80 -1.56
CA PRO A 125 -19.57 -14.84 -0.21
C PRO A 125 -18.08 -14.50 -0.14
N SER A 126 -17.36 -14.60 -1.27
CA SER A 126 -15.94 -14.23 -1.40
C SER A 126 -15.69 -12.77 -1.80
N ASP A 127 -16.73 -11.99 -2.14
CA ASP A 127 -16.60 -10.58 -2.49
C ASP A 127 -16.36 -9.75 -1.22
N ALA A 128 -15.09 -9.65 -0.80
CA ALA A 128 -14.67 -8.89 0.36
C ALA A 128 -13.55 -7.92 0.01
N ILE A 129 -13.58 -6.73 0.62
CA ILE A 129 -12.51 -5.73 0.50
C ILE A 129 -11.61 -5.87 1.71
N ASN A 130 -10.33 -6.20 1.50
CA ASN A 130 -9.34 -6.32 2.58
C ASN A 130 -8.82 -4.94 2.98
N VAL A 131 -9.53 -4.26 3.89
CA VAL A 131 -9.15 -2.92 4.38
C VAL A 131 -7.85 -2.97 5.18
N ALA A 132 -7.59 -4.06 5.91
CA ALA A 132 -6.34 -4.24 6.65
C ALA A 132 -5.11 -4.37 5.74
N GLY A 133 -5.28 -4.74 4.48
CA GLY A 133 -4.19 -4.81 3.48
C GLY A 133 -3.88 -3.49 2.79
N THR A 134 -4.44 -2.37 3.26
CA THR A 134 -4.24 -1.04 2.66
C THR A 134 -2.79 -0.59 2.81
N LYS A 135 -2.19 -0.11 1.73
CA LYS A 135 -0.86 0.50 1.73
C LYS A 135 -0.92 1.96 1.34
N ALA A 136 0.09 2.72 1.74
CA ALA A 136 0.28 4.06 1.24
C ALA A 136 1.64 4.22 0.57
N ARG A 137 1.78 5.26 -0.23
CA ARG A 137 3.05 5.68 -0.82
C ARG A 137 3.15 7.19 -0.78
N ASN A 138 4.31 7.70 -0.42
CA ASN A 138 4.63 9.11 -0.59
C ASN A 138 4.69 9.45 -2.09
N PRO A 139 3.85 10.38 -2.60
CA PRO A 139 3.84 10.71 -4.02
C PRO A 139 5.15 11.35 -4.51
N ASP A 140 5.89 12.02 -3.62
CA ASP A 140 7.11 12.75 -3.95
C ASP A 140 8.35 11.85 -3.89
N THR A 141 8.44 10.99 -2.87
CA THR A 141 9.63 10.14 -2.63
C THR A 141 9.46 8.70 -3.07
N SER A 142 8.24 8.27 -3.41
CA SER A 142 7.87 6.87 -3.68
C SER A 142 8.10 5.90 -2.51
N GLU A 143 8.41 6.38 -1.31
CA GLU A 143 8.49 5.57 -0.09
C GLU A 143 7.13 4.95 0.23
N THR A 144 7.10 3.67 0.59
CA THR A 144 5.86 2.94 0.91
C THR A 144 5.66 2.80 2.40
N TYR A 145 4.40 2.92 2.83
CA TYR A 145 3.98 2.82 4.22
C TYR A 145 3.00 1.67 4.39
N GLU A 146 3.22 0.89 5.44
CA GLU A 146 2.45 -0.32 5.75
C GLU A 146 1.43 -0.05 6.89
N PRO A 147 0.40 -0.91 7.01
CA PRO A 147 -0.48 -0.94 8.17
C PRO A 147 0.29 -1.11 9.48
N VAL A 148 -0.18 -0.46 10.54
CA VAL A 148 0.41 -0.57 11.88
C VAL A 148 0.24 -1.98 12.45
N ASP A 149 -1.00 -2.47 12.50
CA ASP A 149 -1.38 -3.80 13.00
C ASP A 149 -2.78 -4.13 12.46
N TYR A 150 -3.06 -5.41 12.24
CA TYR A 150 -4.40 -5.93 11.99
C TYR A 150 -5.42 -5.51 13.05
N LYS A 151 -5.02 -5.40 14.32
CA LYS A 151 -5.90 -4.92 15.42
C LYS A 151 -6.26 -3.43 15.32
N ARG A 152 -5.54 -2.65 14.50
CA ARG A 152 -5.78 -1.22 14.25
C ARG A 152 -6.47 -1.01 12.90
N SER A 153 -7.36 -1.93 12.54
CA SER A 153 -8.17 -1.89 11.32
C SER A 153 -9.53 -2.57 11.55
N SER A 154 -10.49 -2.26 10.68
CA SER A 154 -11.76 -2.99 10.57
C SER A 154 -11.62 -4.39 9.94
N GLY A 155 -10.43 -4.79 9.46
CA GLY A 155 -10.23 -6.09 8.82
C GLY A 155 -10.77 -6.13 7.39
N SER A 156 -11.50 -7.19 7.04
CA SER A 156 -12.14 -7.33 5.73
C SER A 156 -13.62 -6.98 5.81
N VAL A 157 -14.11 -6.20 4.84
CA VAL A 157 -15.54 -5.89 4.69
C VAL A 157 -16.13 -6.78 3.61
N ASN A 158 -16.96 -7.75 4.01
CA ASN A 158 -17.61 -8.67 3.10
C ASN A 158 -18.93 -8.09 2.58
N LEU A 159 -19.04 -7.90 1.27
CA LEU A 159 -20.22 -7.31 0.62
C LEU A 159 -21.47 -8.17 0.75
N TYR A 160 -21.33 -9.48 1.01
CA TYR A 160 -22.46 -10.39 1.25
C TYR A 160 -23.32 -9.95 2.43
N PHE A 161 -22.71 -9.37 3.48
CA PHE A 161 -23.41 -8.89 4.67
C PHE A 161 -23.90 -7.43 4.55
N VAL A 162 -23.49 -6.70 3.52
CA VAL A 162 -23.95 -5.34 3.25
C VAL A 162 -25.19 -5.42 2.36
N ARG A 163 -26.30 -4.79 2.74
CA ARG A 163 -27.51 -4.75 1.89
C ARG A 163 -27.22 -3.98 0.59
N LYS A 164 -27.91 -4.31 -0.51
CA LYS A 164 -27.83 -3.52 -1.76
C LYS A 164 -28.11 -2.05 -1.46
N ASN A 165 -27.29 -1.15 -2.01
CA ASN A 165 -27.32 0.30 -1.80
C ASN A 165 -27.05 0.77 -0.36
N ALA A 166 -26.79 -0.13 0.59
CA ALA A 166 -26.32 0.24 1.91
C ALA A 166 -24.80 0.38 1.93
N SER A 167 -24.32 1.01 3.00
CA SER A 167 -22.91 1.28 3.22
C SER A 167 -22.42 0.63 4.52
N SER A 168 -21.13 0.30 4.56
CA SER A 168 -20.39 -0.04 5.77
C SER A 168 -19.17 0.87 5.86
N ASP A 169 -18.98 1.48 7.02
CA ASP A 169 -17.80 2.29 7.29
C ASP A 169 -16.67 1.39 7.82
N ALA A 170 -15.43 1.74 7.49
CA ALA A 170 -14.23 0.99 7.85
C ALA A 170 -13.04 1.92 8.07
N TYR A 171 -12.01 1.41 8.76
CA TYR A 171 -10.78 2.16 8.98
C TYR A 171 -9.53 1.28 8.96
N VAL A 172 -8.39 1.92 8.78
CA VAL A 172 -7.05 1.33 8.92
C VAL A 172 -6.07 2.38 9.42
N TRP A 173 -5.13 1.97 10.28
CA TRP A 173 -4.04 2.82 10.73
C TRP A 173 -2.77 2.49 9.95
N LEU A 174 -2.11 3.52 9.43
CA LEU A 174 -0.87 3.42 8.66
C LEU A 174 0.27 4.10 9.41
N ARG A 175 1.47 3.51 9.33
CA ARG A 175 2.70 4.08 9.91
C ARG A 175 3.30 5.08 8.91
N ILE A 176 3.05 6.37 9.12
CA ILE A 176 3.43 7.45 8.21
C ILE A 176 4.15 8.55 8.99
N PRO A 177 5.42 8.88 8.66
CA PRO A 177 6.18 9.93 9.35
C PRO A 177 5.45 11.28 9.39
N GLU A 178 5.72 12.07 10.43
CA GLU A 178 5.04 13.36 10.65
C GLU A 178 5.24 14.37 9.52
N GLY A 179 6.40 14.33 8.84
CA GLY A 179 6.73 15.21 7.72
C GLY A 179 5.95 14.94 6.42
N VAL A 180 5.18 13.86 6.35
CA VAL A 180 4.38 13.52 5.16
C VAL A 180 2.99 14.14 5.28
N THR A 181 2.63 15.01 4.35
CA THR A 181 1.36 15.75 4.35
C THR A 181 0.33 15.22 3.35
N ALA A 182 0.76 14.41 2.38
CA ALA A 182 -0.10 13.77 1.39
C ALA A 182 0.41 12.36 1.04
N ILE A 183 -0.51 11.48 0.65
CA ILE A 183 -0.21 10.09 0.29
C ILE A 183 -1.01 9.62 -0.92
N ASP A 184 -0.42 8.73 -1.70
CA ASP A 184 -1.17 7.81 -2.56
C ASP A 184 -1.62 6.62 -1.71
N LEU A 185 -2.90 6.25 -1.77
CA LEU A 185 -3.48 5.14 -1.02
C LEU A 185 -3.85 3.99 -1.96
N PHE A 186 -3.48 2.77 -1.59
CA PHE A 186 -3.73 1.55 -2.34
C PHE A 186 -4.51 0.58 -1.45
N ILE A 187 -5.79 0.40 -1.76
CA ILE A 187 -6.66 -0.56 -1.08
C ILE A 187 -6.82 -1.76 -2.02
N PRO A 188 -6.65 -3.01 -1.56
CA PRO A 188 -6.85 -4.20 -2.39
C PRO A 188 -8.22 -4.22 -3.06
N ASP A 189 -8.25 -4.72 -4.30
CA ASP A 189 -9.47 -4.85 -5.11
C ASP A 189 -10.21 -3.53 -5.41
N THR A 190 -9.51 -2.40 -5.26
CA THR A 190 -9.97 -1.06 -5.65
C THR A 190 -8.95 -0.33 -6.52
N GLY A 191 -9.34 0.83 -7.05
CA GLY A 191 -8.38 1.78 -7.63
C GLY A 191 -7.49 2.44 -6.58
N ALA A 192 -6.42 3.09 -7.04
CA ALA A 192 -5.57 3.92 -6.19
C ALA A 192 -6.19 5.31 -5.97
N PHE A 193 -6.07 5.84 -4.76
CA PHE A 193 -6.39 7.22 -4.45
C PHE A 193 -5.09 8.02 -4.50
N LYS A 194 -5.07 9.12 -5.25
CA LYS A 194 -3.85 9.88 -5.52
C LYS A 194 -3.85 11.18 -4.75
N ASN A 195 -2.69 11.59 -4.23
CA ASN A 195 -2.50 12.87 -3.56
C ASN A 195 -3.55 13.15 -2.46
N VAL A 196 -3.84 12.15 -1.63
CA VAL A 196 -4.80 12.27 -0.54
C VAL A 196 -4.17 13.09 0.59
N PRO A 197 -4.74 14.25 0.99
CA PRO A 197 -4.17 15.07 2.04
C PRO A 197 -4.36 14.41 3.41
N ILE A 198 -3.34 14.54 4.27
CA ILE A 198 -3.38 14.13 5.68
C ILE A 198 -3.69 15.37 6.51
N SER A 199 -4.83 15.34 7.20
CA SER A 199 -5.19 16.36 8.19
C SER A 199 -4.52 16.09 9.55
N SER A 200 -4.27 17.16 10.31
CA SER A 200 -3.60 17.11 11.62
C SER A 200 -4.52 16.87 12.82
#